data_AF-A0A4P9XW87-F1
#
_entry.id   AF-A0A4P9XW87-F1
#
_cell.length_a   1.000
_cell.length_b   1.000
_cell.length_c   1.000
_cell.angle_alpha   90.00
_cell.angle_beta   90.00
_cell.angle_gamma   90.00
#
_symmetry.space_group_name_H-M   'P 1'
#
loop_
_entity.id
_entity.type
_entity.pdbx_description
1 polymer ?
#
loop_
_entity_poly.entity_id
_entity_poly.type
_entity_poly.pdbx_seq_one_letter_code
_entity_poly.pdbx_strand_id
1 'polypeptide(L)'
;AIGSKVCVTAEKRAILDSLDDVPLSTMLTTDPSKASVHVALVDYLERHRSAGFTSVVAFRPTGWTHTGPKQRVVLPSDLADAALPPTVPPLTARALRPTRHGPRVTLYSIPYSEHSSFRELACFVRTLSIRGRVQPTVNVSNERSRRQMQVWLDAWRKANQRAGGPLPLGDDIAEW
;
A
#
# COMPACT_ATOMS: atom_id res chain seq x y z
N ALA A 1 14.08 -6.36 -15.36
CA ALA A 1 12.68 -6.62 -15.73
C ALA A 1 12.60 -7.89 -16.59
N ILE A 2 11.50 -8.64 -16.58
CA ILE A 2 11.36 -9.93 -17.30
C ILE A 2 11.16 -9.81 -18.82
N GLY A 3 11.42 -8.62 -19.41
CA GLY A 3 11.49 -8.42 -20.86
C GLY A 3 10.20 -8.69 -21.65
N SER A 4 9.03 -8.62 -21.01
CA SER A 4 7.75 -8.99 -21.61
C SER A 4 6.72 -7.87 -21.48
N LYS A 5 5.77 -7.79 -22.43
CA LYS A 5 4.65 -6.85 -22.35
C LYS A 5 3.65 -7.27 -21.28
N VAL A 6 2.81 -6.32 -20.88
CA VAL A 6 1.70 -6.52 -19.95
C VAL A 6 0.40 -6.58 -20.72
N CYS A 7 -0.26 -7.74 -20.71
CA CYS A 7 -1.56 -7.94 -21.33
C CYS A 7 -2.67 -7.41 -20.41
N VAL A 8 -3.55 -6.60 -20.99
CA VAL A 8 -4.73 -6.03 -20.34
C VAL A 8 -5.94 -6.22 -21.26
N THR A 9 -7.15 -6.20 -20.70
CA THR A 9 -8.38 -6.13 -21.51
C THR A 9 -8.45 -4.80 -22.25
N ALA A 10 -9.21 -4.74 -23.35
CA ALA A 10 -9.40 -3.50 -24.11
C ALA A 10 -9.98 -2.38 -23.24
N GLU A 11 -10.93 -2.72 -22.36
CA GLU A 11 -11.50 -1.79 -21.37
C GLU A 11 -10.44 -1.27 -20.41
N LYS A 12 -9.61 -2.15 -19.83
CA LYS A 12 -8.55 -1.74 -18.90
C LYS A 12 -7.49 -0.89 -19.60
N ARG A 13 -7.19 -1.18 -20.88
CA ARG A 13 -6.28 -0.36 -21.69
C ARG A 13 -6.78 1.07 -21.86
N ALA A 14 -8.06 1.27 -22.19
CA ALA A 14 -8.62 2.60 -22.33
C ALA A 14 -8.50 3.44 -21.04
N ILE A 15 -8.69 2.81 -19.88
CA ILE A 15 -8.48 3.45 -18.57
C ILE A 15 -7.01 3.81 -18.36
N LEU A 16 -6.09 2.91 -18.67
CA LEU A 16 -4.65 3.14 -18.48
C LEU A 16 -4.08 4.19 -19.43
N ASP A 17 -4.58 4.24 -20.67
CA ASP A 17 -4.19 5.26 -21.65
C ASP A 17 -4.69 6.66 -21.23
N SER A 18 -5.66 6.75 -20.32
CA SER A 18 -6.12 8.04 -19.74
C SER A 18 -5.20 8.56 -18.62
N LEU A 19 -4.14 7.84 -18.26
CA LEU A 19 -3.16 8.26 -17.26
C LEU A 19 -2.03 9.12 -17.84
N ASP A 20 -2.01 9.35 -19.15
CA ASP A 20 -0.98 10.10 -19.89
C ASP A 20 0.47 9.62 -19.63
N ASP A 21 0.63 8.34 -19.29
CA ASP A 21 1.93 7.69 -19.02
C ASP A 21 2.43 6.94 -20.27
N VAL A 22 3.23 7.64 -21.10
CA VAL A 22 3.79 7.11 -22.35
C VAL A 22 4.65 5.85 -22.15
N PRO A 23 5.57 5.80 -21.17
CA PRO A 23 6.28 4.57 -20.82
C PRO A 23 5.34 3.40 -20.54
N LEU A 24 4.31 3.60 -19.71
CA LEU A 24 3.34 2.56 -19.39
C LEU A 24 2.58 2.10 -20.64
N SER A 25 1.99 3.00 -21.41
CA SER A 25 1.23 2.66 -22.62
C SER A 25 2.06 1.87 -23.63
N THR A 26 3.37 2.12 -23.71
CA THR A 26 4.29 1.37 -24.59
C THR A 26 4.46 -0.09 -24.14
N MET A 27 4.39 -0.35 -22.83
CA MET A 27 4.51 -1.68 -22.23
C MET A 27 3.23 -2.51 -22.32
N LEU A 28 2.07 -1.89 -22.57
CA LEU A 28 0.78 -2.57 -22.64
C LEU A 28 0.55 -3.27 -23.98
N THR A 29 -0.24 -4.35 -23.94
CA THR A 29 -0.78 -5.05 -25.10
C THR A 29 -2.16 -5.61 -24.78
N THR A 30 -2.98 -5.82 -25.80
CA THR A 30 -4.24 -6.57 -25.71
C THR A 30 -4.12 -7.97 -26.28
N ASP A 31 -2.96 -8.27 -26.89
CA ASP A 31 -2.64 -9.58 -27.47
C ASP A 31 -1.96 -10.46 -26.42
N PRO A 32 -2.62 -11.54 -25.94
CA PRO A 32 -2.08 -12.39 -24.89
C PRO A 32 -0.86 -13.20 -25.33
N SER A 33 -0.64 -13.39 -26.63
CA SER A 33 0.53 -14.13 -27.16
C SER A 33 1.83 -13.33 -27.04
N LYS A 34 1.73 -11.99 -26.97
CA LYS A 34 2.87 -11.06 -26.89
C LYS A 34 3.28 -10.73 -25.46
N ALA A 35 2.65 -11.35 -24.46
CA ALA A 35 2.81 -11.01 -23.05
C ALA A 35 2.88 -12.25 -22.16
N SER A 36 3.75 -12.16 -21.17
CA SER A 36 3.90 -13.15 -20.10
C SER A 36 3.29 -12.66 -18.79
N VAL A 37 2.98 -11.35 -18.70
CA VAL A 37 2.29 -10.73 -17.58
C VAL A 37 0.87 -10.38 -18.00
N HIS A 38 -0.11 -10.79 -17.20
CA HIS A 38 -1.52 -10.60 -17.51
C HIS A 38 -2.22 -9.95 -16.33
N VAL A 39 -2.86 -8.81 -16.57
CA VAL A 39 -3.71 -8.13 -15.58
C VAL A 39 -5.13 -8.65 -15.77
N ALA A 40 -5.54 -9.54 -14.88
CA ALA A 40 -6.80 -10.25 -14.99
C ALA A 40 -7.48 -10.45 -13.63
N LEU A 41 -8.80 -10.66 -13.68
CA LEU A 41 -9.57 -11.14 -12.53
C LEU A 41 -9.31 -12.64 -12.31
N VAL A 42 -9.71 -13.13 -11.13
CA VAL A 42 -9.29 -14.40 -10.50
C VAL A 42 -9.48 -15.68 -11.35
N ASP A 43 -10.21 -15.63 -12.47
CA ASP A 43 -10.53 -16.79 -13.31
C ASP A 43 -9.65 -16.96 -14.56
N TYR A 44 -8.51 -16.24 -14.63
CA TYR A 44 -7.65 -16.17 -15.83
C TYR A 44 -7.21 -17.54 -16.37
N LEU A 45 -6.83 -18.47 -15.49
CA LEU A 45 -6.23 -19.74 -15.90
C LEU A 45 -7.19 -20.70 -16.61
N GLU A 46 -8.47 -20.67 -16.28
CA GLU A 46 -9.47 -21.49 -16.96
C GLU A 46 -9.70 -20.97 -18.38
N ARG A 47 -9.62 -19.65 -18.59
CA ARG A 47 -9.90 -18.99 -19.87
C ARG A 47 -8.72 -19.00 -20.84
N HIS A 48 -7.49 -19.06 -20.34
CA HIS A 48 -6.27 -18.89 -21.17
C HIS A 48 -5.37 -20.13 -21.23
N ARG A 49 -5.91 -21.31 -20.89
CA ARG A 49 -5.20 -22.59 -20.97
C ARG A 49 -4.74 -22.93 -22.39
N SER A 50 -5.48 -22.48 -23.40
CA SER A 50 -5.16 -22.64 -24.83
C SER A 50 -3.94 -21.84 -25.30
N ALA A 51 -3.48 -20.85 -24.51
CA ALA A 51 -2.27 -20.07 -24.81
C ALA A 51 -0.96 -20.79 -24.41
N GLY A 52 -1.02 -22.06 -23.97
CA GLY A 52 0.15 -22.90 -23.72
C GLY A 52 0.77 -22.78 -22.32
N PHE A 53 0.16 -22.02 -21.40
CA PHE A 53 0.64 -21.90 -20.03
C PHE A 53 0.33 -23.15 -19.20
N THR A 54 1.35 -23.70 -18.52
CA THR A 54 1.22 -24.92 -17.70
C THR A 54 1.04 -24.63 -16.21
N SER A 55 1.49 -23.47 -15.74
CA SER A 55 1.37 -22.99 -14.36
C SER A 55 1.27 -21.47 -14.32
N VAL A 56 0.73 -20.93 -13.23
CA VAL A 56 0.64 -19.48 -12.99
C VAL A 56 1.12 -19.13 -11.61
N VAL A 57 1.92 -18.06 -11.58
CA VAL A 57 2.23 -17.29 -10.38
C VAL A 57 1.38 -16.01 -10.44
N ALA A 58 0.44 -15.89 -9.51
CA ALA A 58 -0.46 -14.77 -9.42
C ALA A 58 -0.06 -13.86 -8.27
N PHE A 59 -0.18 -12.55 -8.48
CA PHE A 59 0.01 -11.54 -7.45
C PHE A 59 -1.32 -10.86 -7.19
N ARG A 60 -1.73 -10.80 -5.92
CA ARG A 60 -2.87 -10.03 -5.47
C ARG A 60 -2.35 -8.87 -4.63
N PRO A 61 -2.24 -7.66 -5.20
CA PRO A 61 -2.06 -6.46 -4.41
C PRO A 61 -3.21 -6.36 -3.41
N THR A 62 -2.84 -6.18 -2.16
CA THR A 62 -3.75 -5.97 -1.03
C THR A 62 -3.27 -4.75 -0.28
N GLY A 63 -4.17 -4.00 0.35
CA GLY A 63 -3.80 -2.90 1.24
C GLY A 63 -3.11 -3.43 2.50
N TRP A 64 -3.59 -3.02 3.67
CA TRP A 64 -3.04 -3.50 4.94
C TRP A 64 -3.34 -4.99 5.16
N THR A 65 -2.38 -5.87 4.85
CA THR A 65 -2.34 -7.22 5.43
C THR A 65 -1.53 -7.14 6.72
N HIS A 66 -2.17 -6.72 7.81
CA HIS A 66 -1.53 -6.74 9.12
C HIS A 66 -1.31 -8.19 9.58
N THR A 67 -0.22 -8.80 9.15
CA THR A 67 0.26 -10.11 9.61
C THR A 67 1.36 -9.96 10.67
N GLY A 68 1.21 -8.96 11.56
CA GLY A 68 2.01 -8.85 12.78
C GLY A 68 1.31 -9.56 13.94
N PRO A 69 2.06 -10.03 14.97
CA PRO A 69 1.43 -10.40 16.24
C PRO A 69 0.52 -9.27 16.71
N LYS A 70 -0.61 -9.61 17.36
CA LYS A 70 -1.58 -8.62 17.91
C LYS A 70 -0.77 -7.47 18.50
N GLN A 71 -0.81 -6.30 17.85
CA GLN A 71 0.00 -5.17 18.30
C GLN A 71 -0.31 -4.96 19.78
N ARG A 72 0.74 -4.81 20.60
CA ARG A 72 0.59 -4.18 21.91
C ARG A 72 -0.25 -2.94 21.65
N VAL A 73 -1.29 -2.74 22.46
CA VAL A 73 -2.05 -1.48 22.45
C VAL A 73 -1.02 -0.40 22.68
N VAL A 74 -0.59 0.27 21.62
CA VAL A 74 0.35 1.37 21.73
C VAL A 74 -0.45 2.50 22.33
N LEU A 75 -0.15 2.83 23.58
CA LEU A 75 -0.86 3.91 24.25
C LEU A 75 -0.38 5.23 23.63
N PRO A 76 -1.27 6.23 23.51
CA PRO A 76 -0.88 7.57 23.05
C PRO A 76 0.26 8.21 23.86
N SER A 77 0.42 7.80 25.13
CA SER A 77 1.55 8.17 25.99
C SER A 77 2.89 7.62 25.51
N ASP A 78 2.92 6.39 24.99
CA ASP A 78 4.16 5.68 24.66
C ASP A 78 4.81 6.20 23.36
N LEU A 79 4.00 6.83 22.49
CA LEU A 79 4.46 7.49 21.25
C LEU A 79 4.66 8.99 21.39
N ALA A 80 4.29 9.57 22.55
CA ALA A 80 4.49 10.99 22.82
C ALA A 80 5.97 11.30 23.13
N ASP A 81 6.68 10.34 23.73
CA ASP A 81 8.07 10.52 24.19
C ASP A 81 9.08 9.73 23.33
N ALA A 82 8.64 8.72 22.58
CA ALA A 82 9.51 7.91 21.72
C ALA A 82 9.53 8.43 20.28
N ALA A 83 10.71 8.39 19.66
CA ALA A 83 10.84 8.40 18.21
C ALA A 83 9.81 7.44 17.60
N LEU A 84 9.19 7.84 16.48
CA LEU A 84 8.21 7.01 15.78
C LEU A 84 8.73 5.57 15.67
N PRO A 85 7.88 4.55 15.87
CA PRO A 85 8.30 3.16 15.89
C PRO A 85 9.10 2.82 14.63
N PRO A 86 10.06 1.87 14.71
CA PRO A 86 10.95 1.55 13.61
C PRO A 86 10.16 1.24 12.35
N THR A 87 10.74 1.61 11.20
CA THR A 87 10.17 1.38 9.87
C THR A 87 9.80 -0.08 9.70
N VAL A 88 8.66 -0.33 9.04
CA VAL A 88 8.30 -1.68 8.61
C VAL A 88 9.48 -2.21 7.77
N PRO A 89 10.02 -3.39 8.07
CA PRO A 89 11.14 -3.93 7.30
C PRO A 89 10.74 -4.02 5.82
N PRO A 90 11.71 -3.81 4.90
CA PRO A 90 11.41 -3.80 3.48
C PRO A 90 10.80 -5.14 3.07
N LEU A 91 9.86 -5.07 2.11
CA LEU A 91 9.23 -6.28 1.59
C LEU A 91 10.30 -7.14 0.91
N THR A 92 10.59 -8.29 1.51
CA THR A 92 11.51 -9.28 0.92
C THR A 92 10.71 -10.44 0.33
N ALA A 93 11.24 -11.09 -0.71
CA ALA A 93 10.63 -12.29 -1.28
C ALA A 93 10.39 -13.39 -0.24
N ARG A 94 11.20 -13.43 0.83
CA ARG A 94 11.04 -14.37 1.96
C ARG A 94 9.85 -14.06 2.88
N ALA A 95 9.42 -12.80 2.94
CA ALA A 95 8.28 -12.38 3.73
C ALA A 95 6.93 -12.76 3.08
N LEU A 96 6.94 -13.02 1.76
CA LEU A 96 5.75 -13.39 1.02
C LEU A 96 5.35 -14.85 1.28
N ARG A 97 4.11 -15.04 1.71
CA ARG A 97 3.54 -16.38 1.94
C ARG A 97 2.69 -16.80 0.75
N PRO A 98 3.08 -17.84 -0.01
CA PRO A 98 2.28 -18.34 -1.11
C PRO A 98 1.04 -19.07 -0.59
N THR A 99 -0.09 -18.87 -1.24
CA THR A 99 -1.30 -19.69 -1.12
C THR A 99 -1.45 -20.52 -2.39
N ARG A 100 -1.59 -21.84 -2.25
CA ARG A 100 -1.83 -22.73 -3.39
C ARG A 100 -3.33 -22.73 -3.72
N HIS A 101 -3.66 -22.43 -4.97
CA HIS A 101 -5.03 -22.49 -5.49
C HIS A 101 -5.11 -23.63 -6.52
N GLY A 102 -5.21 -24.87 -6.05
CA GLY A 102 -5.11 -26.05 -6.90
C GLY A 102 -3.66 -26.37 -7.31
N PRO A 103 -3.46 -27.33 -8.24
CA PRO A 103 -2.13 -27.91 -8.50
C PRO A 103 -1.20 -27.02 -9.32
N ARG A 104 -1.73 -26.04 -10.06
CA ARG A 104 -0.98 -25.26 -11.08
C ARG A 104 -0.96 -23.76 -10.80
N VAL A 105 -1.52 -23.32 -9.66
CA VAL A 105 -1.69 -21.90 -9.35
C VAL A 105 -1.09 -21.61 -7.98
N THR A 106 -0.15 -20.67 -7.97
CA THR A 106 0.44 -20.13 -6.74
C THR A 106 0.10 -18.66 -6.65
N LEU A 107 -0.60 -18.26 -5.58
CA LEU A 107 -1.02 -16.89 -5.34
C LEU A 107 -0.16 -16.25 -4.24
N TYR A 108 0.33 -15.06 -4.49
CA TYR A 108 1.02 -14.22 -3.50
C TYR A 108 0.17 -12.99 -3.19
N SER A 109 -0.24 -12.85 -1.93
CA SER A 109 -0.82 -11.60 -1.43
C SER A 109 0.31 -10.62 -1.13
N ILE A 110 0.27 -9.47 -1.79
CA ILE A 110 1.32 -8.44 -1.68
C ILE A 110 0.78 -7.27 -0.85
N PRO A 111 1.42 -6.89 0.28
CA PRO A 111 1.06 -5.69 1.02
C PRO A 111 1.52 -4.44 0.25
N TYR A 112 0.67 -3.95 -0.64
CA TYR A 112 0.89 -2.75 -1.43
C TYR A 112 -0.17 -1.72 -1.04
N SER A 113 0.23 -0.70 -0.28
CA SER A 113 -0.67 0.35 0.20
C SER A 113 -0.38 1.66 -0.53
N GLU A 114 -1.41 2.22 -1.16
CA GLU A 114 -1.42 3.61 -1.65
C GLU A 114 -1.90 4.61 -0.58
N HIS A 115 -2.22 4.10 0.62
CA HIS A 115 -2.55 4.91 1.78
C HIS A 115 -1.38 5.00 2.73
N SER A 116 -1.25 6.15 3.40
CA SER A 116 -0.27 6.37 4.45
C SER A 116 -0.44 5.37 5.59
N SER A 117 0.67 4.84 6.06
CA SER A 117 0.75 4.18 7.34
C SER A 117 0.48 5.14 8.49
N PHE A 118 0.14 4.58 9.66
CA PHE A 118 -0.02 5.38 10.88
C PHE A 118 1.21 6.24 11.18
N ARG A 119 2.41 5.70 10.94
CA ARG A 119 3.69 6.41 11.14
C ARG A 119 3.84 7.58 10.16
N GLU A 120 3.59 7.35 8.87
CA GLU A 120 3.69 8.41 7.85
C GLU A 120 2.68 9.52 8.12
N LEU A 121 1.43 9.17 8.48
CA LEU A 121 0.41 10.15 8.84
C LEU A 121 0.79 10.93 10.11
N ALA A 122 1.27 10.25 11.15
CA ALA A 122 1.72 10.89 12.38
C ALA A 122 2.90 11.84 12.10
N CYS A 123 3.86 11.42 11.29
CA CYS A 123 4.99 12.24 10.85
C CYS A 123 4.47 13.48 10.11
N PHE A 124 3.68 13.30 9.06
CA PHE A 124 3.13 14.39 8.25
C PHE A 124 2.37 15.44 9.09
N VAL A 125 1.46 15.00 9.96
CA VAL A 125 0.68 15.90 10.82
C VAL A 125 1.58 16.66 11.81
N ARG A 126 2.58 15.98 12.38
CA ARG A 126 3.51 16.58 13.33
C ARG A 126 4.48 17.54 12.66
N THR A 127 4.93 17.24 11.45
CA THR A 127 5.85 18.08 10.70
C THR A 127 5.17 19.36 10.22
N LEU A 128 3.95 19.28 9.67
CA LEU A 128 3.22 20.47 9.23
C LEU A 128 2.78 21.39 10.37
N SER A 129 2.69 20.88 11.61
CA SER A 129 2.25 21.64 12.79
C SER A 129 1.00 22.48 12.52
N ILE A 130 -0.07 21.79 12.10
CA ILE A 130 -1.34 22.40 11.71
C ILE A 130 -1.91 23.23 12.88
N ARG A 131 -1.93 24.56 12.69
CA ARG A 131 -2.45 25.52 13.68
C ARG A 131 -3.96 25.40 13.87
N GLY A 132 -4.69 25.02 12.81
CA GLY A 132 -6.14 24.85 12.80
C GLY A 132 -6.60 23.47 13.29
N ARG A 133 -7.70 22.97 12.72
CA ARG A 133 -8.26 21.66 13.03
C ARG A 133 -7.92 20.66 11.92
N VAL A 134 -7.55 19.45 12.29
CA VAL A 134 -7.48 18.31 11.35
C VAL A 134 -8.87 17.68 11.27
N GLN A 135 -9.45 17.62 10.08
CA GLN A 135 -10.78 17.03 9.84
C GLN A 135 -10.62 15.67 9.15
N PRO A 136 -10.88 14.54 9.85
CA PRO A 136 -10.85 13.22 9.22
C PRO A 136 -11.94 13.11 8.14
N THR A 137 -11.63 12.45 7.03
CA THR A 137 -12.57 12.18 5.92
C THR A 137 -12.92 10.70 5.78
N VAL A 138 -12.12 9.80 6.37
CA VAL A 138 -12.28 8.35 6.33
C VAL A 138 -12.55 7.81 7.74
N ASN A 139 -13.27 6.69 7.85
CA ASN A 139 -13.68 6.08 9.14
C ASN A 139 -14.51 7.01 10.03
N VAL A 140 -15.25 7.95 9.43
CA VAL A 140 -16.04 8.97 10.12
C VAL A 140 -17.46 8.54 10.45
N SER A 141 -17.96 7.41 9.95
CA SER A 141 -19.33 6.95 10.19
C SER A 141 -19.57 6.54 11.66
N ASN A 142 -18.56 5.95 12.30
CA ASN A 142 -18.63 5.46 13.67
C ASN A 142 -18.11 6.48 14.68
N GLU A 143 -18.91 6.82 15.69
CA GLU A 143 -18.52 7.74 16.76
C GLU A 143 -17.29 7.28 17.53
N ARG A 144 -17.19 5.98 17.83
CA ARG A 144 -16.03 5.41 18.52
C ARG A 144 -14.74 5.64 17.72
N SER A 145 -14.79 5.44 16.41
CA SER A 145 -13.65 5.71 15.52
C SER A 145 -13.30 7.19 15.49
N ARG A 146 -14.29 8.08 15.42
CA ARG A 146 -14.08 9.54 15.50
C ARG A 146 -13.38 9.94 16.80
N ARG A 147 -13.85 9.44 17.94
CA ARG A 147 -13.24 9.68 19.26
C ARG A 147 -11.80 9.15 19.32
N GLN A 148 -11.56 7.95 18.80
CA GLN A 148 -10.21 7.35 18.77
C GLN A 148 -9.23 8.17 17.92
N MET A 149 -9.66 8.66 16.74
CA MET A 149 -8.84 9.52 15.90
C MET A 149 -8.52 10.85 16.58
N GLN A 150 -9.51 11.46 17.26
CA GLN A 150 -9.30 12.71 18.00
C GLN A 150 -8.25 12.55 19.11
N VAL A 151 -8.30 11.44 19.85
CA VAL A 151 -7.30 11.12 20.89
C VAL A 151 -5.87 11.10 20.31
N TRP A 152 -5.68 10.51 19.12
CA TRP A 152 -4.38 10.47 18.46
C TRP A 152 -3.92 11.85 17.98
N LEU A 153 -4.80 12.62 17.35
CA LEU A 153 -4.50 13.97 16.89
C LEU A 153 -4.10 14.89 18.05
N ASP A 154 -4.80 14.81 19.17
CA ASP A 154 -4.50 15.58 20.38
C ASP A 154 -3.16 15.15 20.99
N ALA A 155 -2.87 13.85 21.01
CA ALA A 155 -1.59 13.33 21.49
C ALA A 155 -0.42 13.84 20.64
N TRP A 156 -0.53 13.80 19.31
CA TRP A 156 0.50 14.31 18.40
C TRP A 156 0.73 15.81 18.55
N ARG A 157 -0.34 16.59 18.71
CA ARG A 157 -0.23 18.04 18.97
C ARG A 157 0.50 18.31 20.29
N LYS A 158 0.16 17.59 21.36
CA LYS A 158 0.83 17.71 22.66
C LYS A 158 2.30 17.31 22.57
N ALA A 159 2.64 16.27 21.80
CA ALA A 159 4.02 15.85 21.58
C ALA A 159 4.86 16.95 20.92
N ASN A 160 4.35 17.64 19.91
CA ASN A 160 5.05 18.79 19.30
C ASN A 160 5.25 19.96 20.26
N GLN A 161 4.23 20.26 21.08
CA GLN A 161 4.34 21.32 22.10
C GLN A 161 5.44 21.01 23.12
N ARG A 162 5.52 19.74 23.58
CA ARG A 162 6.58 19.28 24.50
C ARG A 162 7.96 19.32 23.86
N ALA A 163 8.07 18.97 22.58
CA ALA A 163 9.32 18.99 21.83
C ALA A 163 9.79 20.41 21.45
N GLY A 164 9.04 21.46 21.80
CA GLY A 164 9.40 22.85 21.51
C GLY A 164 9.18 23.26 20.04
N GLY A 165 8.46 22.45 19.24
CA GLY A 165 8.25 22.76 17.82
C GLY A 165 7.73 21.60 16.97
N PRO A 166 7.56 21.82 15.64
CA PRO A 166 7.29 20.75 14.68
C PRO A 166 8.34 19.65 14.74
N LEU A 167 7.94 18.43 14.37
CA LEU A 167 8.91 17.39 14.09
C LEU A 167 9.79 17.87 12.91
N PRO A 168 11.14 17.90 13.06
CA PRO A 168 12.00 18.35 11.98
C PRO A 168 11.83 17.43 10.76
N LEU A 169 11.86 18.04 9.57
CA LEU A 169 12.06 17.31 8.33
C LEU A 169 13.46 16.69 8.42
N GLY A 170 13.57 15.35 8.45
CA GLY A 170 14.87 14.71 8.35
C GLY A 170 15.52 15.03 7.00
N ASP A 171 16.84 14.95 6.89
CA ASP A 171 17.57 15.25 5.65
C ASP A 171 17.29 14.24 4.51
N ASP A 172 16.60 13.12 4.80
CA ASP A 172 16.32 12.01 3.87
C ASP A 172 15.17 12.26 2.87
N ILE A 173 14.68 13.50 2.72
CA ILE A 173 13.59 13.81 1.76
C ILE A 173 14.16 14.12 0.35
N ALA A 174 15.49 14.05 0.19
CA ALA A 174 16.17 14.27 -1.09
C ALA A 174 16.13 13.06 -2.06
N GLU A 175 15.62 11.91 -1.63
CA GLU A 175 15.52 10.70 -2.47
C GLU A 175 14.04 10.27 -2.64
N TRP A 176 13.32 10.99 -3.49
CA TRP A 176 12.11 10.50 -4.17
C TRP A 176 12.21 10.77 -5.66
#